data_AF-A0A672MQP8-F1
#
_entry.id   AF-A0A672MQP8-F1
#
_cell.length_a   1.000
_cell.length_b   1.000
_cell.length_c   1.000
_cell.angle_alpha   90.00
_cell.angle_beta   90.00
_cell.angle_gamma   90.00
#
_symmetry.space_group_name_H-M   'P 1'
#
loop_
_entity.id
_entity.type
_entity.pdbx_description
1 polymer ?
#
loop_
_entity_poly.entity_id
_entity_poly.type
_entity_poly.pdbx_seq_one_letter_code
_entity_poly.pdbx_strand_id
1 'polypeptide(L)'
;SRKLISATETDLAKHDENDCVEIKEQMYQDKLASLKRQLQQLQEGTLQEYQKRMKKLDQQYKERLRSADLFLQLETEQVERNYIKEKKAAVKEFDDKKVELKENLIAELEEKKKMIENEKLTMELTGDSMEMKPIMTRKLRRRPNDPVPIPDKRRKPPPDILKLLNYLLTDEQIMEDLRTLNKLKSPKRPVSPSSPVEHLPSTPVDVPSQRYEARIEEGKLYYDKRWYHKSQAIYLESKENTKISCVISSVGTNEIWVRKTSDSTKMRIYLGQLQRGAFIIRRRSAA
;
A
#
# COMPACT_ATOMS: atom_id res chain seq x y z
N SER A 1 -84.64 -39.78 3.68
CA SER A 1 -83.25 -39.96 4.17
C SER A 1 -82.23 -38.97 3.61
N ARG A 2 -82.08 -38.78 2.28
CA ARG A 2 -80.99 -37.94 1.71
C ARG A 2 -81.00 -36.44 2.10
N LYS A 3 -82.14 -35.87 2.50
CA LYS A 3 -82.26 -34.42 2.82
C LYS A 3 -81.70 -34.00 4.19
N LEU A 4 -81.44 -34.96 5.09
CA LEU A 4 -80.88 -34.68 6.43
C LEU A 4 -79.34 -34.65 6.42
N ILE A 5 -78.71 -35.54 5.65
CA ILE A 5 -77.24 -35.68 5.57
C ILE A 5 -76.59 -34.39 5.04
N SER A 6 -77.17 -33.80 3.99
CA SER A 6 -76.67 -32.55 3.39
C SER A 6 -76.75 -31.34 4.32
N ALA A 7 -77.65 -31.33 5.32
CA ALA A 7 -77.73 -30.22 6.26
C ALA A 7 -76.63 -30.31 7.32
N THR A 8 -76.41 -31.51 7.89
CA THR A 8 -75.32 -31.77 8.84
C THR A 8 -73.94 -31.54 8.25
N GLU A 9 -73.73 -31.91 6.98
CA GLU A 9 -72.46 -31.73 6.28
C GLU A 9 -72.11 -30.24 6.08
N THR A 10 -73.13 -29.39 5.81
CA THR A 10 -72.94 -27.93 5.71
C THR A 10 -72.84 -27.18 7.04
N ASP A 11 -73.28 -27.79 8.15
CA ASP A 11 -73.12 -27.19 9.50
C ASP A 11 -71.76 -27.54 10.09
N LEU A 12 -71.29 -28.78 9.91
CA LEU A 12 -69.95 -29.21 10.31
C LEU A 12 -68.86 -28.37 9.61
N ALA A 13 -68.99 -28.13 8.30
CA ALA A 13 -68.03 -27.31 7.55
C ALA A 13 -67.94 -25.85 8.07
N LYS A 14 -69.05 -25.27 8.56
CA LYS A 14 -69.05 -23.92 9.16
C LYS A 14 -68.50 -23.90 10.57
N HIS A 15 -68.67 -24.99 11.32
CA HIS A 15 -68.04 -25.17 12.63
C HIS A 15 -66.51 -25.22 12.46
N ASP A 16 -66.00 -26.06 11.56
CA ASP A 16 -64.57 -26.18 11.26
C ASP A 16 -63.97 -24.85 10.73
N GLU A 17 -64.70 -24.08 9.91
CA GLU A 17 -64.25 -22.75 9.46
C GLU A 17 -64.19 -21.74 10.62
N ASN A 18 -65.20 -21.72 11.51
CA ASN A 18 -65.21 -20.84 12.68
C ASN A 18 -64.10 -21.20 13.67
N ASP A 19 -63.90 -22.50 13.97
CA ASP A 19 -62.82 -22.99 14.83
C ASP A 19 -61.45 -22.57 14.26
N CYS A 20 -61.28 -22.66 12.93
CA CYS A 20 -60.06 -22.23 12.25
C CYS A 20 -59.82 -20.71 12.36
N VAL A 21 -60.88 -19.89 12.39
CA VAL A 21 -60.79 -18.44 12.59
C VAL A 21 -60.47 -18.11 14.05
N GLU A 22 -61.10 -18.78 15.01
CA GLU A 22 -60.87 -18.58 16.44
C GLU A 22 -59.45 -18.99 16.85
N ILE A 23 -58.92 -20.11 16.33
CA ILE A 23 -57.53 -20.52 16.50
C ILE A 23 -56.55 -19.47 15.94
N LYS A 24 -56.84 -18.86 14.79
CA LYS A 24 -56.01 -17.79 14.20
C LYS A 24 -56.02 -16.52 15.05
N GLU A 25 -57.18 -16.13 15.58
CA GLU A 25 -57.30 -14.98 16.47
C GLU A 25 -56.56 -15.21 17.78
N GLN A 26 -56.71 -16.39 18.39
CA GLN A 26 -55.95 -16.76 19.60
C GLN A 26 -54.44 -16.72 19.36
N MET A 27 -53.96 -17.30 18.24
CA MET A 27 -52.55 -17.20 17.85
C MET A 27 -52.07 -15.75 17.64
N TYR A 28 -52.92 -14.88 17.11
CA TYR A 28 -52.61 -13.45 16.94
C TYR A 28 -52.50 -12.73 18.29
N GLN A 29 -53.44 -12.95 19.20
CA GLN A 29 -53.41 -12.37 20.55
C GLN A 29 -52.22 -12.87 21.37
N ASP A 30 -51.90 -14.17 21.31
CA ASP A 30 -50.72 -14.75 21.95
C ASP A 30 -49.41 -14.17 21.38
N LYS A 31 -49.35 -13.96 20.06
CA LYS A 31 -48.21 -13.32 19.40
C LYS A 31 -48.05 -11.86 19.83
N LEU A 32 -49.15 -11.11 19.91
CA LEU A 32 -49.17 -9.73 20.37
C LEU A 32 -48.77 -9.61 21.85
N ALA A 33 -49.26 -10.50 22.71
CA ALA A 33 -48.89 -10.56 24.13
C ALA A 33 -47.39 -10.90 24.30
N SER A 34 -46.88 -11.86 23.53
CA SER A 34 -45.46 -12.21 23.50
C SER A 34 -44.57 -11.02 23.10
N LEU A 35 -44.94 -10.29 22.05
CA LEU A 35 -44.22 -9.09 21.60
C LEU A 35 -44.27 -7.95 22.62
N LYS A 36 -45.44 -7.69 23.23
CA LYS A 36 -45.58 -6.70 24.32
C LYS A 36 -44.68 -7.05 25.52
N ARG A 37 -44.62 -8.33 25.90
CA ARG A 37 -43.75 -8.81 26.99
C ARG A 37 -42.26 -8.66 26.66
N GLN A 38 -41.85 -8.97 25.43
CA GLN A 38 -40.46 -8.75 24.98
C GLN A 38 -40.09 -7.27 24.95
N LEU A 39 -41.00 -6.38 24.55
CA LEU A 39 -40.79 -4.94 24.56
C LEU A 39 -40.63 -4.40 25.99
N GLN A 40 -41.48 -4.84 26.92
CA GLN A 40 -41.34 -4.50 28.34
C GLN A 40 -40.00 -4.99 28.91
N GLN A 41 -39.62 -6.25 28.66
CA GLN A 41 -38.33 -6.79 29.07
C GLN A 41 -37.13 -6.04 28.45
N LEU A 42 -37.29 -5.48 27.25
CA LEU A 42 -36.27 -4.64 26.63
C LEU A 42 -36.17 -3.27 27.33
N GLN A 43 -37.31 -2.63 27.65
CA GLN A 43 -37.38 -1.36 28.37
C GLN A 43 -36.81 -1.48 29.81
N GLU A 44 -37.10 -2.58 30.49
CA GLU A 44 -36.55 -2.91 31.82
C GLU A 44 -35.08 -3.40 31.76
N GLY A 45 -34.52 -3.61 30.56
CA GLY A 45 -33.17 -4.17 30.37
C GLY A 45 -33.00 -5.63 30.81
N THR A 46 -34.10 -6.33 31.11
CA THR A 46 -34.14 -7.72 31.57
C THR A 46 -34.11 -8.76 30.43
N LEU A 47 -34.34 -8.33 29.18
CA LEU A 47 -34.32 -9.21 28.01
C LEU A 47 -32.94 -9.87 27.82
N GLN A 48 -32.89 -11.20 27.93
CA GLN A 48 -31.64 -11.98 27.95
C GLN A 48 -30.77 -11.77 26.70
N GLU A 49 -31.38 -11.65 25.51
CA GLU A 49 -30.62 -11.37 24.28
C GLU A 49 -29.92 -10.02 24.32
N TYR A 50 -30.61 -8.98 24.80
CA TYR A 50 -30.04 -7.65 24.96
C TYR A 50 -28.87 -7.67 25.95
N GLN A 51 -29.05 -8.29 27.13
CA GLN A 51 -27.97 -8.45 28.11
C GLN A 51 -26.76 -9.22 27.55
N LYS A 52 -26.99 -10.26 26.74
CA LYS A 52 -25.92 -11.03 26.09
C LYS A 52 -25.17 -10.20 25.05
N ARG A 53 -25.88 -9.37 24.26
CA ARG A 53 -25.27 -8.42 23.31
C ARG A 53 -24.45 -7.35 24.04
N MET A 54 -24.98 -6.78 25.14
CA MET A 54 -24.28 -5.80 25.97
C MET A 54 -23.00 -6.36 26.59
N LYS A 55 -23.04 -7.56 27.20
CA LYS A 55 -21.85 -8.24 27.73
C LYS A 55 -20.79 -8.51 26.65
N LYS A 56 -21.21 -8.87 25.43
CA LYS A 56 -20.28 -9.07 24.31
C LYS A 56 -19.63 -7.75 23.87
N LEU A 57 -20.37 -6.64 23.86
CA LEU A 57 -19.86 -5.33 23.48
C LEU A 57 -18.88 -4.78 24.53
N ASP A 58 -19.19 -4.91 25.83
CA ASP A 58 -18.29 -4.59 26.94
C ASP A 58 -16.98 -5.42 26.89
N GLN A 59 -17.08 -6.72 26.62
CA GLN A 59 -15.91 -7.59 26.43
C GLN A 59 -15.04 -7.13 25.26
N GLN A 60 -15.65 -6.79 24.11
CA GLN A 60 -14.93 -6.25 22.95
C GLN A 60 -14.27 -4.90 23.22
N TYR A 61 -14.91 -4.03 24.02
CA TYR A 61 -14.35 -2.76 24.45
C TYR A 61 -13.12 -2.96 25.36
N LYS A 62 -13.22 -3.83 26.38
CA LYS A 62 -12.12 -4.21 27.28
C LYS A 62 -10.95 -4.89 26.54
N GLU A 63 -11.24 -5.68 25.52
CA GLU A 63 -10.23 -6.28 24.65
C GLU A 63 -9.56 -5.25 23.75
N ARG A 64 -10.31 -4.27 23.23
CA ARG A 64 -9.76 -3.14 22.46
C ARG A 64 -8.85 -2.25 23.30
N LEU A 65 -9.20 -1.97 24.57
CA LEU A 65 -8.34 -1.23 25.49
C LEU A 65 -7.02 -1.99 25.74
N ARG A 66 -7.09 -3.25 26.19
CA ARG A 66 -5.88 -4.08 26.42
C ARG A 66 -4.99 -4.20 25.18
N SER A 67 -5.59 -4.28 23.99
CA SER A 67 -4.85 -4.31 22.72
C SER A 67 -4.18 -2.96 22.39
N ALA A 68 -4.77 -1.83 22.81
CA ALA A 68 -4.17 -0.51 22.63
C ALA A 68 -3.03 -0.27 23.63
N ASP A 69 -3.20 -0.69 24.88
CA ASP A 69 -2.17 -0.61 25.93
C ASP A 69 -0.94 -1.43 25.55
N LEU A 70 -1.13 -2.68 25.09
CA LEU A 70 -0.05 -3.54 24.61
C LEU A 70 0.63 -2.96 23.35
N PHE A 71 -0.14 -2.37 22.44
CA PHE A 71 0.43 -1.72 21.26
C PHE A 71 1.31 -0.52 21.64
N LEU A 72 0.85 0.32 22.58
CA LEU A 72 1.62 1.46 23.10
C LEU A 72 2.93 1.01 23.75
N GLN A 73 2.91 -0.07 24.53
CA GLN A 73 4.13 -0.65 25.13
C GLN A 73 5.12 -1.10 24.05
N LEU A 74 4.66 -1.89 23.07
CA LEU A 74 5.51 -2.42 22.00
C LEU A 74 6.11 -1.31 21.11
N GLU A 75 5.34 -0.27 20.79
CA GLU A 75 5.84 0.90 20.04
C GLU A 75 6.86 1.70 20.88
N THR A 76 6.62 1.88 22.18
CA THR A 76 7.55 2.58 23.09
C THR A 76 8.89 1.85 23.14
N GLU A 77 8.89 0.53 23.38
CA GLU A 77 10.11 -0.27 23.35
C GLU A 77 10.79 -0.23 21.97
N GLN A 78 10.02 -0.13 20.87
CA GLN A 78 10.59 -0.07 19.53
C GLN A 78 11.30 1.27 19.27
N VAL A 79 10.75 2.37 19.77
CA VAL A 79 11.40 3.68 19.77
C VAL A 79 12.68 3.64 20.61
N GLU A 80 12.66 3.06 21.79
CA GLU A 80 13.85 2.89 22.64
C GLU A 80 14.94 2.04 21.95
N ARG A 81 14.55 0.90 21.35
CA ARG A 81 15.46 0.04 20.56
C ARG A 81 16.08 0.81 19.38
N ASN A 82 15.31 1.65 18.71
CA ASN A 82 15.80 2.48 17.60
C ASN A 82 16.76 3.57 18.11
N TYR A 83 16.42 4.28 19.18
CA TYR A 83 17.29 5.27 19.83
C TYR A 83 18.64 4.68 20.28
N ILE A 84 18.64 3.48 20.88
CA ILE A 84 19.87 2.78 21.28
C ILE A 84 20.72 2.39 20.06
N LYS A 85 20.10 1.94 18.96
CA LYS A 85 20.80 1.63 17.71
C LYS A 85 21.42 2.89 17.11
N GLU A 86 20.67 3.98 17.02
CA GLU A 86 21.12 5.25 16.46
C GLU A 86 22.29 5.83 17.25
N LYS A 87 22.19 5.84 18.59
CA LYS A 87 23.30 6.26 19.46
C LYS A 87 24.57 5.42 19.25
N LYS A 88 24.44 4.11 19.00
CA LYS A 88 25.59 3.24 18.69
C LYS A 88 26.15 3.52 17.29
N ALA A 89 25.29 3.77 16.31
CA ALA A 89 25.70 4.11 14.95
C ALA A 89 26.48 5.44 14.92
N ALA A 90 25.97 6.48 15.58
CA ALA A 90 26.63 7.78 15.67
C ALA A 90 28.01 7.72 16.35
N VAL A 91 28.16 6.92 17.41
CA VAL A 91 29.48 6.69 18.05
C VAL A 91 30.42 5.96 17.08
N LYS A 92 29.96 4.90 16.41
CA LYS A 92 30.77 4.18 15.43
C LYS A 92 31.21 5.08 14.28
N GLU A 93 30.30 5.87 13.71
CA GLU A 93 30.58 6.81 12.62
C GLU A 93 31.62 7.87 13.03
N PHE A 94 31.54 8.37 14.27
CA PHE A 94 32.54 9.29 14.80
C PHE A 94 33.93 8.66 14.92
N ASP A 95 34.01 7.44 15.45
CA ASP A 95 35.29 6.72 15.55
C ASP A 95 35.85 6.31 14.18
N ASP A 96 35.00 5.86 13.24
CA ASP A 96 35.37 5.56 11.85
C ASP A 96 35.98 6.81 11.18
N LYS A 97 35.29 7.96 11.21
CA LYS A 97 35.78 9.23 10.64
C LYS A 97 37.07 9.72 11.29
N LYS A 98 37.26 9.45 12.57
CA LYS A 98 38.48 9.80 13.31
C LYS A 98 39.66 8.90 12.94
N VAL A 99 39.42 7.67 12.51
CA VAL A 99 40.44 6.80 11.90
C VAL A 99 40.73 7.27 10.47
N GLU A 100 39.71 7.44 9.64
CA GLU A 100 39.81 7.93 8.26
C GLU A 100 40.62 9.23 8.15
N LEU A 101 40.35 10.22 9.01
CA LEU A 101 41.08 11.49 9.01
C LEU A 101 42.57 11.33 9.35
N LYS A 102 42.93 10.36 10.20
CA LYS A 102 44.34 10.05 10.51
C LYS A 102 45.04 9.34 9.36
N GLU A 103 44.37 8.38 8.73
CA GLU A 103 44.89 7.64 7.58
C GLU A 103 45.10 8.58 6.38
N ASN A 104 44.14 9.47 6.11
CA ASN A 104 44.27 10.52 5.10
C ASN A 104 45.46 11.45 5.40
N LEU A 105 45.65 11.89 6.64
CA LEU A 105 46.79 12.73 7.03
C LEU A 105 48.14 12.00 6.84
N ILE A 106 48.21 10.71 7.16
CA ILE A 106 49.41 9.90 6.93
C ILE A 106 49.69 9.80 5.43
N ALA A 107 48.70 9.43 4.62
CA ALA A 107 48.84 9.33 3.16
C ALA A 107 49.26 10.66 2.50
N GLU A 108 48.70 11.79 2.97
CA GLU A 108 49.13 13.12 2.54
C GLU A 108 50.60 13.42 2.86
N LEU A 109 51.09 13.01 4.03
CA LEU A 109 52.48 13.23 4.44
C LEU A 109 53.44 12.31 3.69
N GLU A 110 53.03 11.08 3.40
CA GLU A 110 53.79 10.14 2.57
C GLU A 110 53.90 10.61 1.11
N GLU A 111 52.80 11.09 0.51
CA GLU A 111 52.85 11.65 -0.85
C GLU A 111 53.65 12.96 -0.87
N LYS A 112 53.56 13.84 0.14
CA LYS A 112 54.43 15.03 0.26
C LYS A 112 55.91 14.64 0.35
N LYS A 113 56.26 13.62 1.12
CA LYS A 113 57.63 13.09 1.19
C LYS A 113 58.11 12.61 -0.18
N LYS A 114 57.29 11.82 -0.87
CA LYS A 114 57.56 11.31 -2.23
C LYS A 114 57.66 12.43 -3.28
N MET A 115 56.85 13.48 -3.19
CA MET A 115 56.98 14.67 -4.03
C MET A 115 58.34 15.36 -3.82
N ILE A 116 58.75 15.58 -2.56
CA ILE A 116 60.05 16.18 -2.24
C ILE A 116 61.22 15.31 -2.74
N GLU A 117 61.13 13.98 -2.58
CA GLU A 117 62.12 13.04 -3.11
C GLU A 117 62.22 13.09 -4.65
N ASN A 118 61.08 13.18 -5.35
CA ASN A 118 61.02 13.34 -6.80
C ASN A 118 61.54 14.72 -7.27
N GLU A 119 61.20 15.80 -6.56
CA GLU A 119 61.71 17.15 -6.83
C GLU A 119 63.23 17.21 -6.65
N LYS A 120 63.75 16.62 -5.57
CA LYS A 120 65.20 16.48 -5.34
C LYS A 120 65.89 15.70 -6.45
N LEU A 121 65.35 14.54 -6.84
CA LEU A 121 65.87 13.75 -7.96
C LEU A 121 65.86 14.55 -9.28
N THR A 122 64.78 15.30 -9.54
CA THR A 122 64.66 16.16 -10.72
C THR A 122 65.69 17.29 -10.69
N MET A 123 65.94 17.90 -9.53
CA MET A 123 66.99 18.90 -9.34
C MET A 123 68.39 18.31 -9.51
N GLU A 124 68.66 17.10 -9.02
CA GLU A 124 69.96 16.43 -9.22
C GLU A 124 70.21 16.10 -10.70
N LEU A 125 69.18 15.65 -11.43
CA LEU A 125 69.27 15.35 -12.86
C LEU A 125 69.35 16.58 -13.77
N THR A 126 68.82 17.72 -13.32
CA THR A 126 68.73 18.97 -14.13
C THR A 126 69.72 20.05 -13.65
N GLY A 127 70.39 19.84 -12.51
CA GLY A 127 71.15 20.84 -11.76
C GLY A 127 72.48 21.26 -12.40
N ASP A 128 72.99 20.51 -13.37
CA ASP A 128 74.24 20.84 -14.10
C ASP A 128 74.02 21.90 -15.21
N SER A 129 72.86 22.57 -15.22
CA SER A 129 72.54 23.66 -16.14
C SER A 129 72.39 25.00 -15.41
N MET A 130 73.45 25.42 -14.72
CA MET A 130 73.57 26.77 -14.14
C MET A 130 73.71 27.88 -15.22
N GLU A 131 73.75 27.52 -16.51
CA GLU A 131 73.50 28.46 -17.60
C GLU A 131 72.00 28.63 -17.86
N MET A 132 71.32 29.39 -17.01
CA MET A 132 70.10 30.10 -17.43
C MET A 132 70.46 31.19 -18.45
N LYS A 133 70.83 30.77 -19.67
CA LYS A 133 70.71 31.62 -20.86
C LYS A 133 69.25 32.07 -20.91
N PRO A 134 68.94 33.38 -20.82
CA PRO A 134 67.55 33.83 -20.86
C PRO A 134 66.91 33.31 -22.13
N ILE A 135 65.75 32.64 -22.02
CA ILE A 135 65.08 31.99 -23.14
C ILE A 135 64.87 33.04 -24.23
N MET A 136 65.68 32.95 -25.28
CA MET A 136 65.63 33.91 -26.37
C MET A 136 64.39 33.60 -27.20
N THR A 137 63.28 34.23 -26.81
CA THR A 137 62.00 34.12 -27.51
C THR A 137 62.12 34.81 -28.87
N ARG A 138 62.70 34.11 -29.84
CA ARG A 138 62.58 34.46 -31.26
C ARG A 138 61.09 34.54 -31.55
N LYS A 139 60.57 35.77 -31.63
CA LYS A 139 59.18 36.07 -32.00
C LYS A 139 58.91 35.38 -33.33
N LEU A 140 58.26 34.22 -33.29
CA LEU A 140 57.86 33.52 -34.49
C LEU A 140 56.84 34.42 -35.19
N ARG A 141 57.23 35.05 -36.30
CA ARG A 141 56.29 35.83 -37.10
C ARG A 141 55.21 34.86 -37.57
N ARG A 142 53.97 35.08 -37.13
CA ARG A 142 52.82 34.25 -37.49
C ARG A 142 52.77 34.13 -39.02
N ARG A 143 52.68 32.90 -39.52
CA ARG A 143 52.34 32.69 -40.93
C ARG A 143 50.90 33.18 -41.13
N PRO A 144 50.54 33.83 -42.26
CA PRO A 144 49.20 34.41 -42.44
C PRO A 144 48.03 33.43 -42.35
N ASN A 145 48.31 32.12 -42.40
CA ASN A 145 47.32 31.06 -42.55
C ASN A 145 47.16 30.17 -41.29
N ASP A 146 47.61 30.64 -40.12
CA ASP A 146 47.53 29.92 -38.85
C ASP A 146 46.25 30.34 -38.09
N PRO A 147 45.27 29.45 -37.86
CA PRO A 147 43.94 29.83 -37.38
C PRO A 147 43.96 30.46 -35.98
N VAL A 148 43.03 31.39 -35.75
CA VAL A 148 42.88 32.07 -34.46
C VAL A 148 42.48 31.06 -33.37
N PRO A 149 43.13 31.05 -32.19
CA PRO A 149 42.73 30.19 -31.09
C PRO A 149 41.26 30.41 -30.71
N ILE A 150 40.47 29.33 -30.80
CA ILE A 150 39.04 29.36 -30.49
C ILE A 150 38.87 29.56 -28.97
N PRO A 151 38.00 30.46 -28.50
CA PRO A 151 37.76 30.65 -27.07
C PRO A 151 37.25 29.36 -26.41
N ASP A 152 37.97 28.91 -25.38
CA ASP A 152 37.65 27.71 -24.63
C ASP A 152 36.25 27.82 -23.99
N LYS A 153 35.34 26.92 -24.39
CA LYS A 153 34.00 26.84 -23.79
C LYS A 153 34.12 26.27 -22.39
N ARG A 154 34.15 27.17 -21.39
CA ARG A 154 33.99 26.95 -19.94
C ARG A 154 33.88 25.47 -19.53
N ARG A 155 34.98 24.92 -19.02
CA ARG A 155 34.97 23.64 -18.28
C ARG A 155 33.87 23.71 -17.22
N LYS A 156 32.95 22.74 -17.22
CA LYS A 156 32.00 22.57 -16.11
C LYS A 156 32.78 22.13 -14.85
N PRO A 157 32.40 22.57 -13.64
CA PRO A 157 33.03 22.10 -12.41
C PRO A 157 32.78 20.59 -12.21
N PRO A 158 33.66 19.89 -11.45
CA PRO A 158 33.53 18.45 -11.22
C PRO A 158 32.21 18.05 -10.53
N PRO A 159 31.67 16.84 -10.77
CA PRO A 159 30.36 16.44 -10.24
C PRO A 159 30.24 16.38 -8.71
N ASP A 160 31.35 16.23 -7.98
CA ASP A 160 31.30 15.89 -6.55
C ASP A 160 30.87 17.04 -5.61
N ILE A 161 30.97 18.30 -6.04
CA ILE A 161 30.51 19.44 -5.22
C ILE A 161 28.99 19.38 -4.97
N LEU A 162 28.22 18.74 -5.88
CA LEU A 162 26.77 18.57 -5.73
C LEU A 162 26.37 17.38 -4.84
N LYS A 163 27.30 16.48 -4.47
CA LYS A 163 26.97 15.34 -3.60
C LYS A 163 26.97 15.69 -2.11
N LEU A 164 27.75 16.70 -1.70
CA LEU A 164 28.01 16.99 -0.28
C LEU A 164 26.85 17.69 0.45
N LEU A 165 25.85 18.19 -0.27
CA LEU A 165 24.70 18.93 0.27
C LEU A 165 23.35 18.40 -0.24
N ASN A 166 23.23 17.08 -0.43
CA ASN A 166 21.95 16.48 -0.75
C ASN A 166 21.20 16.04 0.52
N TYR A 167 20.31 16.90 1.02
CA TYR A 167 19.40 16.59 2.13
C TYR A 167 18.21 15.69 1.72
N LEU A 168 18.15 15.26 0.45
CA LEU A 168 17.16 14.30 -0.02
C LEU A 168 17.69 12.89 0.20
N LEU A 169 16.86 12.05 0.83
CA LEU A 169 17.08 10.60 0.93
C LEU A 169 17.30 10.01 -0.46
N THR A 170 18.20 9.03 -0.58
CA THR A 170 18.37 8.30 -1.84
C THR A 170 17.13 7.45 -2.14
N ASP A 171 16.87 7.13 -3.42
CA ASP A 171 15.77 6.25 -3.81
C ASP A 171 15.83 4.89 -3.07
N GLU A 172 17.03 4.42 -2.72
CA GLU A 172 17.24 3.20 -1.97
C GLU A 172 16.80 3.31 -0.50
N GLN A 173 17.11 4.42 0.17
CA GLN A 173 16.60 4.72 1.52
C GLN A 173 15.08 4.88 1.51
N ILE A 174 14.53 5.59 0.51
CA ILE A 174 13.07 5.74 0.32
C ILE A 174 12.41 4.37 0.11
N MET A 175 13.03 3.46 -0.63
CA MET A 175 12.55 2.09 -0.83
C MET A 175 12.67 1.21 0.43
N GLU A 176 13.69 1.40 1.26
CA GLU A 176 13.85 0.71 2.56
C GLU A 176 12.75 1.14 3.55
N ASP A 177 12.50 2.45 3.66
CA ASP A 177 11.43 3.01 4.50
C ASP A 177 10.04 2.61 4.01
N LEU A 178 9.79 2.62 2.69
CA LEU A 178 8.54 2.12 2.11
C LEU A 178 8.35 0.61 2.36
N ARG A 179 9.42 -0.20 2.36
CA ARG A 179 9.35 -1.62 2.74
C ARG A 179 8.99 -1.77 4.23
N THR A 180 9.55 -0.93 5.10
CA THR A 180 9.29 -0.93 6.54
C THR A 180 7.85 -0.49 6.85
N LEU A 181 7.39 0.63 6.27
CA LEU A 181 6.01 1.12 6.39
C LEU A 181 4.96 0.13 5.88
N ASN A 182 5.28 -0.68 4.87
CA ASN A 182 4.35 -1.71 4.38
C ASN A 182 4.32 -2.96 5.28
N LYS A 183 5.39 -3.29 6.01
CA LYS A 183 5.38 -4.36 7.03
C LYS A 183 4.51 -4.02 8.24
N LEU A 184 4.45 -2.75 8.64
CA LEU A 184 3.63 -2.29 9.77
C LEU A 184 2.11 -2.15 9.44
N LYS A 185 1.73 -2.18 8.16
CA LYS A 185 0.34 -1.94 7.70
C LYS A 185 -0.57 -3.19 7.65
N SER A 186 -0.28 -4.24 8.44
CA SER A 186 -1.11 -5.45 8.49
C SER A 186 -1.91 -5.61 9.81
N PRO A 187 -3.01 -4.85 10.02
CA PRO A 187 -3.94 -5.14 11.10
C PRO A 187 -4.79 -6.36 10.75
N LYS A 188 -4.42 -7.55 11.28
CA LYS A 188 -5.33 -8.70 11.27
C LYS A 188 -6.51 -8.41 12.20
N ARG A 189 -7.73 -8.36 11.67
CA ARG A 189 -8.97 -8.34 12.47
C ARG A 189 -9.92 -9.43 11.95
N PRO A 190 -10.43 -10.34 12.80
CA PRO A 190 -11.39 -11.36 12.39
C PRO A 190 -12.79 -10.76 12.20
N VAL A 191 -13.57 -11.35 11.28
CA VAL A 191 -14.94 -10.95 10.95
C VAL A 191 -15.97 -11.95 11.49
N SER A 192 -17.14 -11.45 11.87
CA SER A 192 -18.37 -12.22 12.06
C SER A 192 -19.59 -11.31 11.82
N PRO A 193 -20.76 -11.82 11.36
CA PRO A 193 -21.63 -11.04 10.46
C PRO A 193 -22.93 -10.48 11.08
N SER A 194 -23.47 -9.47 10.37
CA SER A 194 -24.86 -9.00 10.21
C SER A 194 -25.74 -8.73 11.47
N SER A 195 -26.30 -7.54 11.74
CA SER A 195 -27.12 -6.59 10.91
C SER A 195 -28.58 -7.05 10.70
N PRO A 196 -29.53 -6.15 10.34
CA PRO A 196 -29.45 -4.67 10.19
C PRO A 196 -29.93 -3.95 11.48
N VAL A 197 -30.40 -2.69 11.57
CA VAL A 197 -30.80 -1.63 10.60
C VAL A 197 -30.51 -0.23 11.19
N GLU A 198 -30.62 0.82 10.36
CA GLU A 198 -30.95 2.23 10.75
C GLU A 198 -29.95 3.02 11.64
N HIS A 199 -30.04 4.35 11.81
CA HIS A 199 -30.81 5.40 11.09
C HIS A 199 -29.86 6.56 10.68
N LEU A 200 -30.33 7.83 10.66
CA LEU A 200 -29.63 9.03 10.15
C LEU A 200 -30.01 10.29 10.98
N PRO A 201 -29.21 11.41 11.00
CA PRO A 201 -28.66 12.05 9.79
C PRO A 201 -27.20 12.59 9.80
N SER A 202 -26.74 12.82 8.55
CA SER A 202 -25.78 13.83 8.07
C SER A 202 -24.34 13.90 8.60
N THR A 203 -23.42 13.25 7.87
CA THR A 203 -22.07 13.76 7.53
C THR A 203 -21.74 13.30 6.11
N PRO A 204 -20.83 13.97 5.35
CA PRO A 204 -20.68 13.73 3.92
C PRO A 204 -20.15 12.33 3.60
N VAL A 205 -20.87 11.66 2.69
CA VAL A 205 -20.63 10.34 2.10
C VAL A 205 -19.15 9.94 1.94
N ASP A 206 -18.62 9.24 2.94
CA ASP A 206 -17.44 8.40 2.75
C ASP A 206 -17.87 7.18 1.92
N VAL A 207 -17.51 7.19 0.63
CA VAL A 207 -17.81 6.08 -0.28
C VAL A 207 -17.13 4.84 0.28
N PRO A 208 -17.85 3.75 0.61
CA PRO A 208 -17.23 2.57 1.18
C PRO A 208 -16.21 2.05 0.18
N SER A 209 -14.93 2.24 0.50
CA SER A 209 -13.81 1.80 -0.31
C SER A 209 -13.79 0.28 -0.34
N GLN A 210 -14.57 -0.31 -1.25
CA GLN A 210 -14.48 -1.71 -1.64
C GLN A 210 -13.08 -1.93 -2.22
N ARG A 211 -12.13 -2.22 -1.33
CA ARG A 211 -10.79 -2.66 -1.71
C ARG A 211 -10.94 -4.03 -2.34
N TYR A 212 -10.96 -4.08 -3.67
CA TYR A 212 -11.02 -5.33 -4.39
C TYR A 212 -9.74 -6.12 -4.10
N GLU A 213 -9.91 -7.36 -3.66
CA GLU A 213 -8.80 -8.27 -3.37
C GLU A 213 -8.16 -8.69 -4.70
N ALA A 214 -7.10 -7.98 -5.09
CA ALA A 214 -6.37 -8.20 -6.32
C ALA A 214 -4.87 -8.35 -6.06
N ARG A 215 -4.27 -9.45 -6.56
CA ARG A 215 -2.83 -9.75 -6.49
C ARG A 215 -2.39 -10.57 -7.71
N ILE A 216 -1.10 -10.56 -8.04
CA ILE A 216 -0.54 -11.38 -9.11
C ILE A 216 0.51 -12.31 -8.52
N GLU A 217 0.39 -13.60 -8.79
CA GLU A 217 1.34 -14.64 -8.36
C GLU A 217 1.55 -15.60 -9.55
N GLU A 218 2.79 -16.01 -9.82
CA GLU A 218 3.13 -16.98 -10.89
C GLU A 218 2.58 -16.65 -12.30
N GLY A 219 2.42 -15.37 -12.65
CA GLY A 219 1.81 -14.96 -13.94
C GLY A 219 0.30 -15.22 -14.03
N LYS A 220 -0.38 -15.42 -12.90
CA LYS A 220 -1.85 -15.52 -12.78
C LYS A 220 -2.35 -14.34 -11.96
N LEU A 221 -3.50 -13.78 -12.34
CA LEU A 221 -4.16 -12.72 -11.59
C LEU A 221 -5.19 -13.32 -10.64
N TYR A 222 -5.05 -13.08 -9.34
CA TYR A 222 -6.13 -13.25 -8.39
C TYR A 222 -6.97 -11.98 -8.35
N TYR A 223 -8.28 -12.09 -8.53
CA TYR A 223 -9.23 -10.99 -8.41
C TYR A 223 -10.60 -11.53 -7.95
N ASP A 224 -11.23 -10.88 -6.96
CA ASP A 224 -12.57 -11.27 -6.44
C ASP A 224 -12.67 -12.78 -6.14
N LYS A 225 -11.73 -13.26 -5.31
CA LYS A 225 -11.57 -14.66 -4.87
C LYS A 225 -11.35 -15.69 -5.98
N ARG A 226 -10.97 -15.26 -7.18
CA ARG A 226 -10.81 -16.14 -8.36
C ARG A 226 -9.49 -15.92 -9.06
N TRP A 227 -8.93 -17.00 -9.60
CA TRP A 227 -7.75 -16.96 -10.45
C TRP A 227 -8.13 -16.75 -11.92
N TYR A 228 -7.36 -15.89 -12.58
CA TYR A 228 -7.46 -15.57 -13.99
C TYR A 228 -6.12 -15.77 -14.69
N HIS A 229 -6.15 -16.24 -15.94
CA HIS A 229 -4.97 -16.61 -16.73
C HIS A 229 -4.93 -15.93 -18.10
N LYS A 230 -3.77 -16.00 -18.76
CA LYS A 230 -3.59 -15.59 -20.16
C LYS A 230 -4.58 -16.34 -21.07
N SER A 231 -5.08 -15.65 -22.09
CA SER A 231 -6.11 -16.05 -23.05
C SER A 231 -7.53 -16.23 -22.48
N GLN A 232 -7.78 -15.87 -21.22
CA GLN A 232 -9.12 -15.95 -20.63
C GLN A 232 -9.98 -14.73 -21.00
N ALA A 233 -11.24 -14.98 -21.36
CA ALA A 233 -12.23 -13.94 -21.65
C ALA A 233 -12.89 -13.39 -20.37
N ILE A 234 -12.98 -12.06 -20.29
CA ILE A 234 -13.52 -11.30 -19.17
C ILE A 234 -14.36 -10.12 -19.68
N TYR A 235 -15.20 -9.56 -18.82
CA TYR A 235 -15.70 -8.20 -18.98
C TYR A 235 -14.95 -7.27 -18.04
N LEU A 236 -14.57 -6.10 -18.56
CA LEU A 236 -14.00 -5.02 -17.79
C LEU A 236 -15.03 -3.90 -17.66
N GLU A 237 -15.25 -3.44 -16.44
CA GLU A 237 -16.20 -2.39 -16.08
C GLU A 237 -15.41 -1.20 -15.52
N SER A 238 -15.51 -0.02 -16.14
CA SER A 238 -14.87 1.21 -15.67
C SER A 238 -15.73 1.93 -14.62
N LYS A 239 -15.17 2.95 -13.95
CA LYS A 239 -15.92 3.83 -13.03
C LYS A 239 -17.15 4.52 -13.68
N GLU A 240 -17.20 4.59 -15.00
CA GLU A 240 -18.32 5.12 -15.80
C GLU A 240 -19.35 4.04 -16.17
N ASN A 241 -19.31 2.86 -15.51
CA ASN A 241 -20.14 1.68 -15.76
C ASN A 241 -20.10 1.15 -17.21
N THR A 242 -19.11 1.55 -18.00
CA THR A 242 -18.93 1.06 -19.37
C THR A 242 -18.35 -0.35 -19.34
N LYS A 243 -19.11 -1.32 -19.86
CA LYS A 243 -18.73 -2.74 -19.92
C LYS A 243 -18.08 -3.08 -21.25
N ILE A 244 -16.82 -3.50 -21.20
CA ILE A 244 -15.98 -3.81 -22.37
C ILE A 244 -15.66 -5.31 -22.35
N SER A 245 -15.92 -6.02 -23.45
CA SER A 245 -15.53 -7.44 -23.57
C SER A 245 -14.06 -7.55 -23.96
N CYS A 246 -13.27 -8.26 -23.15
CA CYS A 246 -11.82 -8.31 -23.22
C CYS A 246 -11.28 -9.74 -23.09
N VAL A 247 -10.07 -9.97 -23.56
CA VAL A 247 -9.29 -11.20 -23.33
C VAL A 247 -7.96 -10.82 -22.69
N ILE A 248 -7.58 -11.50 -21.61
CA ILE A 248 -6.27 -11.28 -20.96
C ILE A 248 -5.17 -11.75 -21.92
N SER A 249 -4.37 -10.84 -22.44
CA SER A 249 -3.31 -11.13 -23.42
C SER A 249 -1.95 -11.41 -22.77
N SER A 250 -1.68 -10.83 -21.60
CA SER A 250 -0.51 -11.13 -20.75
C SER A 250 -0.77 -10.71 -19.30
N VAL A 251 -0.04 -11.33 -18.37
CA VAL A 251 0.00 -10.99 -16.95
C VAL A 251 1.48 -10.75 -16.60
N GLY A 252 1.84 -9.50 -16.31
CA GLY A 252 3.17 -9.10 -15.84
C GLY A 252 3.26 -9.13 -14.31
N THR A 253 4.28 -8.51 -13.72
CA THR A 253 4.48 -8.53 -12.26
C THR A 253 3.50 -7.62 -11.50
N ASN A 254 3.26 -6.40 -11.98
CA ASN A 254 2.37 -5.40 -11.36
C ASN A 254 1.26 -4.91 -12.30
N GLU A 255 1.04 -5.58 -13.42
CA GLU A 255 0.14 -5.15 -14.48
C GLU A 255 -0.41 -6.33 -15.30
N ILE A 256 -1.60 -6.17 -15.87
CA ILE A 256 -2.16 -7.07 -16.88
C ILE A 256 -2.35 -6.31 -18.19
N TRP A 257 -2.22 -7.02 -19.30
CA TRP A 257 -2.51 -6.52 -20.63
C TRP A 257 -3.77 -7.19 -21.14
N VAL A 258 -4.85 -6.44 -21.33
CA VAL A 258 -6.10 -6.95 -21.92
C VAL A 258 -6.22 -6.50 -23.38
N ARG A 259 -6.81 -7.34 -24.22
CA ARG A 259 -7.18 -7.01 -25.60
C ARG A 259 -8.70 -6.91 -25.67
N LYS A 260 -9.27 -5.80 -26.14
CA LYS A 260 -10.72 -5.72 -26.39
C LYS A 260 -11.10 -6.67 -27.52
N THR A 261 -12.32 -7.20 -27.47
CA THR A 261 -12.84 -8.14 -28.47
C THR A 261 -13.44 -7.41 -29.69
N SER A 262 -13.85 -6.14 -29.54
CA SER A 262 -14.51 -5.34 -30.58
C SER A 262 -13.56 -4.81 -31.65
N ASP A 263 -12.40 -4.29 -31.25
CA ASP A 263 -11.46 -3.53 -32.09
C ASP A 263 -10.02 -4.10 -32.02
N SER A 264 -9.81 -5.22 -31.31
CA SER A 264 -8.50 -5.81 -31.01
C SER A 264 -7.48 -4.87 -30.34
N THR A 265 -7.89 -3.70 -29.84
CA THR A 265 -6.99 -2.76 -29.16
C THR A 265 -6.48 -3.37 -27.85
N LYS A 266 -5.19 -3.13 -27.55
CA LYS A 266 -4.57 -3.54 -26.29
C LYS A 266 -4.63 -2.40 -25.28
N MET A 267 -4.94 -2.74 -24.04
CA MET A 267 -4.98 -1.82 -22.91
C MET A 267 -4.23 -2.44 -21.74
N ARG A 268 -3.37 -1.64 -21.09
CA ARG A 268 -2.67 -2.03 -19.87
C ARG A 268 -3.48 -1.59 -18.66
N ILE A 269 -3.59 -2.47 -17.67
CA ILE A 269 -4.25 -2.21 -16.40
C ILE A 269 -3.25 -2.57 -15.29
N TYR A 270 -2.92 -1.59 -14.45
CA TYR A 270 -2.05 -1.80 -13.30
C TYR A 270 -2.81 -2.48 -12.15
N LEU A 271 -2.10 -3.29 -11.38
CA LEU A 271 -2.66 -3.98 -10.21
C LEU A 271 -3.29 -2.99 -9.21
N GLY A 272 -2.66 -1.84 -8.99
CA GLY A 272 -3.20 -0.77 -8.15
C GLY A 272 -4.49 -0.12 -8.69
N GLN A 273 -4.79 -0.21 -9.99
CA GLN A 273 -6.07 0.26 -10.54
C GLN A 273 -7.21 -0.72 -10.24
N LEU A 274 -6.92 -2.03 -10.25
CA LEU A 274 -7.85 -3.07 -9.82
C LEU A 274 -8.15 -2.96 -8.31
N GLN A 275 -7.09 -2.85 -7.48
CA GLN A 275 -7.23 -2.72 -6.02
C GLN A 275 -8.03 -1.48 -5.58
N ARG A 276 -7.94 -0.38 -6.35
CA ARG A 276 -8.70 0.86 -6.13
C ARG A 276 -10.09 0.88 -6.78
N GLY A 277 -10.50 -0.18 -7.49
CA GLY A 277 -11.79 -0.23 -8.17
C GLY A 277 -11.94 0.72 -9.36
N ALA A 278 -10.84 1.21 -9.93
CA ALA A 278 -10.88 2.02 -11.15
C ALA A 278 -11.31 1.18 -12.37
N PHE A 279 -11.00 -0.12 -12.32
CA PHE A 279 -11.53 -1.14 -13.22
C PHE A 279 -11.96 -2.37 -12.41
N ILE A 280 -13.12 -2.93 -12.77
CA ILE A 280 -13.69 -4.13 -12.16
C ILE A 280 -13.68 -5.26 -13.20
N ILE A 281 -13.23 -6.45 -12.80
CA ILE A 281 -13.24 -7.65 -13.65
C ILE A 281 -14.48 -8.49 -13.32
N ARG A 282 -15.25 -8.84 -14.35
CA ARG A 282 -16.36 -9.80 -14.27
C ARG A 282 -16.08 -10.99 -15.20
N ARG A 283 -16.50 -12.20 -14.80
CA ARG A 283 -16.39 -13.39 -15.65
C ARG A 283 -17.31 -13.25 -16.87
N ARG A 284 -16.80 -13.49 -18.07
CA ARG A 284 -17.63 -13.85 -19.21
C ARG A 284 -17.98 -15.33 -19.07
N SER A 285 -19.23 -15.65 -18.78
CA SER A 285 -19.72 -17.03 -18.90
C SER A 285 -19.55 -17.47 -20.35
N ALA A 286 -19.07 -18.70 -20.57
CA ALA A 286 -19.22 -19.31 -21.88
C ALA A 286 -20.73 -19.59 -22.08
N ALA A 287 -21.23 -19.21 -23.25
CA ALA A 287 -22.40 -19.81 -23.86
C ALA A 287 -21.91 -20.92 -24.80
#